data_AF-A0A7C5Q6M1-F1
#
_entry.id   AF-A0A7C5Q6M1-F1
#
_cell.length_a   1.000
_cell.length_b   1.000
_cell.length_c   1.000
_cell.angle_alpha   90.00
_cell.angle_beta   90.00
_cell.angle_gamma   90.00
#
_symmetry.space_group_name_H-M   'P 1'
#
loop_
_entity.id
_entity.type
_entity.pdbx_description
1 polymer ?
#
loop_
_entity_poly.entity_id
_entity_poly.type
_entity_poly.pdbx_seq_one_letter_code
_entity_poly.pdbx_strand_id
1 'polypeptide(L)'
;RKHYIKWYMYPFYPFALLSKTGRTLLFKKNGSITDMDTSEGELKPGSSALVFDKEVCVLTSHYTFSAAADCVAAFSYAKRGKVIGDVLGQPYSGFIDIIFFELPNSGLRARASFKYYEFTGTTEANKHEGIAPDLLLDVNAYETEEALYQAVVKKVTKVTF
;
A
#
# COMPACT_ATOMS: atom_id res chain seq x y z
N ARG A 1 -14.85 -32.65 -20.19
CA ARG A 1 -14.97 -31.28 -20.76
C ARG A 1 -14.78 -30.29 -19.60
N LYS A 2 -13.59 -29.67 -19.46
CA LYS A 2 -13.33 -28.72 -18.36
C LYS A 2 -14.10 -27.42 -18.64
N HIS A 3 -15.03 -27.07 -17.76
CA HIS A 3 -15.81 -25.84 -17.86
C HIS A 3 -15.03 -24.75 -17.14
N TYR A 4 -14.41 -23.84 -17.89
CA TYR A 4 -13.77 -22.66 -17.34
C TYR A 4 -14.86 -21.62 -17.09
N ILE A 5 -15.31 -21.55 -15.84
CA ILE A 5 -16.22 -20.50 -15.38
C ILE A 5 -15.42 -19.19 -15.35
N LYS A 6 -15.74 -18.27 -16.26
CA LYS A 6 -15.09 -16.95 -16.33
C LYS A 6 -15.48 -16.15 -15.08
N TRP A 7 -14.55 -15.32 -14.59
CA TRP A 7 -14.64 -14.51 -13.36
C TRP A 7 -15.92 -13.66 -13.18
N TYR A 8 -16.73 -13.44 -14.22
CA TYR A 8 -18.03 -12.74 -14.14
C TYR A 8 -19.17 -13.57 -13.51
N MET A 9 -18.92 -14.83 -13.12
CA MET A 9 -19.92 -15.73 -12.53
C MET A 9 -19.82 -15.87 -10.99
N TYR A 10 -19.08 -14.99 -10.31
CA TYR A 10 -19.09 -14.97 -8.85
C TYR A 10 -20.50 -14.58 -8.35
N PRO A 11 -21.10 -15.34 -7.41
CA PRO A 11 -22.49 -15.12 -6.95
C PRO A 11 -22.74 -13.73 -6.35
N PHE A 12 -21.67 -12.98 -6.03
CA PHE A 12 -21.74 -11.64 -5.49
C PHE A 12 -21.63 -10.50 -6.53
N TYR A 13 -21.31 -10.80 -7.80
CA TYR A 13 -21.27 -9.80 -8.88
C TYR A 13 -22.60 -9.06 -9.11
N PRO A 14 -23.79 -9.69 -8.95
CA PRO A 14 -25.06 -8.97 -9.02
C PRO A 14 -25.14 -7.81 -8.01
N PHE A 15 -24.47 -7.91 -6.85
CA PHE A 15 -24.41 -6.81 -5.88
C PHE A 15 -23.49 -5.67 -6.34
N ALA A 16 -22.47 -5.95 -7.15
CA ALA A 16 -21.67 -4.88 -7.77
C ALA A 16 -22.49 -4.04 -8.76
N LEU A 17 -23.57 -4.61 -9.35
CA LEU A 17 -24.54 -3.84 -10.13
C LEU A 17 -25.44 -2.94 -9.27
N LEU A 18 -25.40 -3.00 -7.94
CA LEU A 18 -26.17 -2.08 -7.09
C LEU A 18 -25.44 -0.75 -6.87
N SER A 19 -24.12 -0.71 -7.02
CA SER A 19 -23.36 0.54 -6.94
C SER A 19 -23.21 1.19 -8.31
N LYS A 20 -23.27 2.53 -8.35
CA LYS A 20 -23.06 3.32 -9.57
C LYS A 20 -21.67 3.04 -10.17
N THR A 21 -20.67 2.88 -9.31
CA THR A 21 -19.29 2.53 -9.68
C THR A 21 -19.19 1.13 -10.28
N GLY A 22 -19.80 0.13 -9.66
CA GLY A 22 -19.77 -1.24 -10.15
C GLY A 22 -20.48 -1.41 -11.49
N ARG A 23 -21.64 -0.76 -11.70
CA ARG A 23 -22.28 -0.70 -13.04
C ARG A 23 -21.34 -0.12 -14.09
N THR A 24 -20.68 0.99 -13.77
CA THR A 24 -19.80 1.70 -14.72
C THR A 24 -18.56 0.88 -15.07
N LEU A 25 -18.01 0.13 -14.12
CA LEU A 25 -16.85 -0.75 -14.34
C LEU A 25 -17.22 -2.00 -15.14
N LEU A 26 -18.38 -2.62 -14.85
CA LEU A 26 -18.78 -3.91 -15.44
C LEU A 26 -19.20 -3.83 -16.90
N PHE A 27 -19.80 -2.71 -17.32
CA PHE A 27 -20.25 -2.51 -18.70
C PHE A 27 -19.24 -1.76 -19.57
N LYS A 28 -18.04 -1.48 -19.06
CA LYS A 28 -17.01 -0.78 -19.82
C LYS A 28 -16.34 -1.72 -20.82
N LYS A 29 -15.88 -1.16 -21.94
CA LYS A 29 -15.16 -1.93 -22.98
C LYS A 29 -13.89 -2.52 -22.37
N ASN A 30 -13.61 -3.80 -22.64
CA ASN A 30 -12.37 -4.44 -22.22
C ASN A 30 -11.15 -3.60 -22.63
N GLY A 31 -10.23 -3.36 -21.68
CA GLY A 31 -9.04 -2.55 -21.90
C GLY A 31 -9.22 -1.04 -21.71
N SER A 32 -10.42 -0.57 -21.35
CA SER A 32 -10.62 0.84 -21.00
C SER A 32 -10.09 1.16 -19.61
N ILE A 33 -9.37 2.27 -19.46
CA ILE A 33 -8.96 2.83 -18.16
C ILE A 33 -10.14 3.62 -17.57
N THR A 34 -10.45 3.42 -16.29
CA THR A 34 -11.41 4.22 -15.54
C THR A 34 -10.65 5.06 -14.54
N ASP A 35 -10.68 6.36 -14.75
CA ASP A 35 -10.30 7.32 -13.75
C ASP A 35 -11.44 7.42 -12.73
N MET A 36 -11.18 7.02 -11.49
CA MET A 36 -12.12 7.18 -10.39
C MET A 36 -11.58 8.31 -9.55
N ASP A 37 -12.19 9.48 -9.73
CA ASP A 37 -11.89 10.63 -8.90
C ASP A 37 -12.37 10.34 -7.47
N THR A 38 -11.43 9.94 -6.61
CA THR A 38 -11.65 9.78 -5.17
C THR A 38 -11.48 11.10 -4.42
N SER A 39 -11.76 12.24 -5.07
CA SER A 39 -11.88 13.56 -4.43
C SER A 39 -13.07 13.68 -3.46
N GLU A 40 -13.51 12.57 -2.85
CA GLU A 40 -14.18 12.65 -1.57
C GLU A 40 -13.15 13.20 -0.58
N GLY A 41 -13.43 14.43 -0.12
CA GLY A 41 -12.49 15.32 0.54
C GLY A 41 -11.71 14.70 1.69
N GLU A 42 -10.62 15.37 2.07
CA GLU A 42 -9.72 15.08 3.19
C GLU A 42 -10.20 13.91 4.05
N LEU A 43 -9.46 12.79 4.05
CA LEU A 43 -9.70 11.65 4.93
C LEU A 43 -9.74 12.10 6.40
N LYS A 44 -10.90 12.58 6.84
CA LYS A 44 -11.18 12.97 8.21
C LYS A 44 -11.52 11.68 8.93
N PRO A 45 -10.72 11.27 9.92
CA PRO A 45 -11.00 10.07 10.67
C PRO A 45 -12.32 10.33 11.38
N GLY A 46 -13.29 9.46 11.17
CA GLY A 46 -14.55 9.55 11.91
C GLY A 46 -14.25 9.55 13.41
N SER A 47 -14.98 10.36 14.18
CA SER A 47 -14.87 10.37 15.64
C SER A 47 -15.42 9.06 16.19
N SER A 48 -14.57 8.03 16.24
CA SER A 48 -14.90 6.75 16.87
C SER A 48 -14.01 6.58 18.09
N ALA A 49 -14.54 5.94 19.13
CA ALA A 49 -13.78 5.58 20.33
C ALA A 49 -12.61 4.61 20.05
N LEU A 50 -12.48 4.12 18.81
CA LEU A 50 -11.41 3.22 18.37
C LEU A 50 -10.21 3.96 17.76
N VAL A 51 -10.27 5.29 17.61
CA VAL A 51 -9.14 6.08 17.08
C VAL A 51 -8.12 6.29 18.19
N PHE A 52 -6.89 5.81 17.96
CA PHE A 52 -5.76 6.12 18.83
C PHE A 52 -5.40 7.61 18.68
N ASP A 53 -5.43 8.36 19.79
CA ASP A 53 -5.33 9.83 19.82
C ASP A 53 -3.95 10.36 20.25
N LYS A 54 -2.99 9.47 20.50
CA LYS A 54 -1.62 9.85 20.89
C LYS A 54 -0.69 9.87 19.68
N GLU A 55 0.48 10.45 19.89
CA GLU A 55 1.58 10.45 18.92
C GLU A 55 1.95 9.02 18.55
N VAL A 56 2.01 8.75 17.24
CA VAL A 56 2.39 7.45 16.69
C VAL A 56 3.70 7.60 15.92
N CYS A 57 4.60 6.66 16.17
CA CYS A 57 5.79 6.46 15.36
C CYS A 57 5.70 5.12 14.64
N VAL A 58 5.99 5.10 13.35
CA VAL A 58 6.07 3.87 12.55
C VAL A 58 7.53 3.58 12.23
N LEU A 59 8.00 2.39 12.59
CA LEU A 59 9.36 1.94 12.32
C LEU A 59 9.42 1.24 10.95
N THR A 60 10.36 1.62 10.09
CA THR A 60 10.49 1.07 8.73
C THR A 60 11.90 0.60 8.39
N SER A 61 12.01 -0.21 7.34
CA SER A 61 13.28 -0.71 6.82
C SER A 61 13.17 -1.02 5.33
N HIS A 62 14.28 -1.39 4.70
CA HIS A 62 14.30 -1.92 3.34
C HIS A 62 13.53 -3.25 3.18
N TYR A 63 13.14 -3.90 4.28
CA TYR A 63 12.21 -5.05 4.29
C TYR A 63 10.74 -4.66 4.45
N THR A 64 10.42 -3.36 4.46
CA THR A 64 9.03 -2.87 4.47
C THR A 64 8.52 -2.73 3.03
N PHE A 65 7.64 -3.64 2.60
CA PHE A 65 7.09 -3.72 1.25
C PHE A 65 5.63 -4.21 1.23
N SER A 66 5.04 -4.31 0.05
CA SER A 66 3.64 -4.67 -0.20
C SER A 66 2.67 -3.76 0.57
N ALA A 67 1.64 -4.33 1.19
CA ALA A 67 0.62 -3.62 1.94
C ALA A 67 1.18 -2.77 3.09
N ALA A 68 2.31 -3.16 3.69
CA ALA A 68 2.93 -2.38 4.75
C ALA A 68 3.40 -1.01 4.25
N ALA A 69 3.94 -0.97 3.04
CA ALA A 69 4.43 0.27 2.47
C ALA A 69 3.31 1.14 1.86
N ASP A 70 2.20 0.55 1.39
CA ASP A 70 0.96 1.32 1.13
C ASP A 70 0.42 1.98 2.40
N CYS A 71 0.41 1.24 3.52
CA CYS A 71 0.01 1.76 4.83
C CYS A 71 0.92 2.92 5.28
N VAL A 72 2.25 2.77 5.16
CA VAL A 72 3.21 3.82 5.50
C VAL A 72 3.03 5.06 4.62
N ALA A 73 2.84 4.89 3.30
CA ALA A 73 2.60 5.99 2.39
C ALA A 73 1.33 6.77 2.75
N ALA A 74 0.23 6.07 3.01
CA ALA A 74 -1.02 6.68 3.46
C ALA A 74 -0.89 7.37 4.82
N PHE A 75 -0.20 6.74 5.78
CA PHE A 75 0.05 7.27 7.12
C PHE A 75 0.86 8.57 7.08
N SER A 76 1.94 8.59 6.28
CA SER A 76 2.79 9.75 6.07
C SER A 76 2.04 10.87 5.36
N TYR A 77 1.33 10.56 4.26
CA TYR A 77 0.54 11.55 3.52
C TYR A 77 -0.54 12.21 4.39
N ALA A 78 -1.21 11.42 5.23
CA ALA A 78 -2.22 11.91 6.16
C ALA A 78 -1.65 12.62 7.40
N LYS A 79 -0.31 12.74 7.51
CA LYS A 79 0.42 13.38 8.63
C LYS A 79 -0.01 12.84 9.99
N ARG A 80 -0.15 11.51 10.11
CA ARG A 80 -0.68 10.84 11.30
C ARG A 80 0.36 10.57 12.39
N GLY A 81 1.61 10.92 12.14
CA GLY A 81 2.72 10.73 13.06
C GLY A 81 4.04 10.85 12.32
N LYS A 82 5.06 10.14 12.80
CA LYS A 82 6.39 10.12 12.18
C LYS A 82 6.77 8.72 11.73
N VAL A 83 7.41 8.64 10.57
CA VAL A 83 8.05 7.44 10.04
C VAL A 83 9.54 7.52 10.36
N ILE A 84 10.08 6.50 11.03
CA ILE A 84 11.49 6.43 11.43
C ILE A 84 12.06 5.12 10.93
N GLY A 85 13.29 5.13 10.43
CA GLY A 85 13.93 3.90 9.97
C GLY A 85 14.70 4.09 8.68
N ASP A 86 14.69 3.08 7.83
CA ASP A 86 15.31 3.15 6.51
C ASP A 86 14.27 3.34 5.39
N VAL A 87 14.75 3.69 4.21
CA VAL A 87 13.95 3.76 2.97
C VAL A 87 13.27 2.42 2.72
N LEU A 88 11.99 2.47 2.38
CA LEU A 88 11.18 1.27 2.12
C LEU A 88 11.73 0.49 0.92
N GLY A 89 11.52 -0.83 0.95
CA GLY A 89 11.96 -1.75 -0.10
C GLY A 89 11.17 -1.67 -1.41
N GLN A 90 10.33 -0.64 -1.59
CA GLN A 90 9.53 -0.45 -2.79
C GLN A 90 9.36 1.03 -3.14
N PRO A 91 9.26 1.35 -4.45
CA PRO A 91 9.01 2.71 -4.91
C PRO A 91 7.57 3.15 -4.64
N TYR A 92 7.31 4.47 -4.78
CA TYR A 92 5.96 5.04 -4.74
C TYR A 92 5.00 4.44 -5.77
N SER A 93 5.51 3.94 -6.89
CA SER A 93 4.68 3.33 -7.92
C SER A 93 5.36 2.15 -8.63
N GLY A 94 4.56 1.24 -9.18
CA GLY A 94 5.09 0.13 -9.96
C GLY A 94 4.05 -0.92 -10.33
N PHE A 95 4.51 -2.00 -10.95
CA PHE A 95 3.68 -3.19 -11.18
C PHE A 95 3.77 -4.13 -9.98
N ILE A 96 2.83 -4.01 -9.05
CA ILE A 96 2.93 -4.60 -7.70
C ILE A 96 1.88 -5.68 -7.43
N ASP A 97 0.74 -5.63 -8.14
CA ASP A 97 -0.30 -6.66 -8.01
C ASP A 97 0.07 -7.88 -8.85
N ILE A 98 -0.04 -9.08 -8.26
CA ILE A 98 0.55 -10.31 -8.79
C ILE A 98 -0.56 -11.31 -9.15
N ILE A 99 -0.51 -11.83 -10.37
CA ILE A 99 -1.20 -13.07 -10.74
C ILE A 99 -0.25 -14.26 -10.62
N PHE A 100 -0.81 -15.39 -10.18
CA PHE A 100 -0.14 -16.68 -10.17
C PHE A 100 -0.73 -17.55 -11.29
N PHE A 101 0.14 -18.25 -12.01
CA PHE A 101 -0.27 -19.18 -13.06
C PHE A 101 0.69 -20.37 -13.14
N GLU A 102 0.24 -21.46 -13.75
CA GLU A 102 1.03 -22.68 -13.92
C GLU A 102 1.48 -22.80 -15.38
N LEU A 103 2.76 -23.14 -15.58
CA LEU A 103 3.30 -23.33 -16.92
C LEU A 103 2.78 -24.65 -17.52
N PRO A 104 2.22 -24.63 -18.75
CA PRO A 104 1.46 -25.76 -19.28
C PRO A 104 2.29 -27.04 -19.51
N ASN A 105 3.61 -26.90 -19.69
CA ASN A 105 4.48 -28.03 -20.04
C ASN A 105 5.30 -28.55 -18.86
N SER A 106 5.63 -27.71 -17.88
CA SER A 106 6.49 -28.07 -16.75
C SER A 106 5.74 -28.19 -15.42
N GLY A 107 4.52 -27.67 -15.31
CA GLY A 107 3.77 -27.58 -14.06
C GLY A 107 4.37 -26.60 -13.04
N LEU A 108 5.40 -25.83 -13.43
CA LEU A 108 6.01 -24.85 -12.54
C LEU A 108 5.03 -23.69 -12.30
N ARG A 109 4.95 -23.25 -11.04
CA ARG A 109 4.21 -22.04 -10.66
C ARG A 109 5.04 -20.81 -10.99
N ALA A 110 4.49 -19.94 -11.84
CA ALA A 110 5.05 -18.66 -12.18
C ALA A 110 4.16 -17.54 -11.61
N ARG A 111 4.75 -16.37 -11.46
CA ARG A 111 4.05 -15.15 -11.05
C ARG A 111 4.44 -14.00 -11.97
N ALA A 112 3.48 -13.15 -12.28
CA ALA A 112 3.70 -11.93 -13.05
C ALA A 112 2.90 -10.80 -12.44
N SER A 113 3.48 -9.60 -12.42
CA SER A 113 2.75 -8.41 -12.05
C SER A 113 1.85 -7.97 -13.20
N PHE A 114 0.58 -7.65 -12.93
CA PHE A 114 -0.41 -7.38 -13.97
C PHE A 114 -1.11 -6.02 -13.85
N LYS A 115 -0.95 -5.33 -12.72
CA LYS A 115 -1.57 -4.02 -12.47
C LYS A 115 -0.51 -3.03 -12.01
N TYR A 116 -0.52 -1.85 -12.64
CA TYR A 116 0.22 -0.70 -12.18
C TYR A 116 -0.50 -0.06 -11.00
N TYR A 117 0.23 0.26 -9.93
CA TYR A 117 -0.29 0.86 -8.72
C TYR A 117 0.56 2.07 -8.35
N GLU A 118 -0.10 3.12 -7.86
CA GLU A 118 0.51 4.34 -7.32
C GLU A 118 0.07 4.46 -5.87
N PHE A 119 1.02 4.54 -4.94
CA PHE A 119 0.72 4.75 -3.54
C PHE A 119 0.18 6.15 -3.29
N THR A 120 -0.48 6.31 -2.15
CA THR A 120 -0.93 7.63 -1.69
C THR A 120 0.27 8.58 -1.60
N GLY A 121 0.15 9.78 -2.16
CA GLY A 121 1.24 10.76 -2.21
C GLY A 121 2.22 10.59 -3.38
N THR A 122 1.94 9.70 -4.32
CA THR A 122 2.70 9.60 -5.59
C THR A 122 2.56 10.89 -6.40
N THR A 123 3.68 11.34 -6.97
CA THR A 123 3.79 12.49 -7.88
C THR A 123 4.73 12.11 -9.02
N GLU A 124 4.71 12.86 -10.12
CA GLU A 124 5.63 12.65 -11.24
C GLU A 124 7.12 12.72 -10.83
N ALA A 125 7.44 13.48 -9.79
CA ALA A 125 8.81 13.63 -9.31
C ALA A 125 9.29 12.44 -8.47
N ASN A 126 8.42 11.82 -7.66
CA ASN A 126 8.83 10.79 -6.67
C ASN A 126 8.45 9.36 -7.06
N LYS A 127 7.69 9.15 -8.16
CA LYS A 127 7.09 7.85 -8.51
C LYS A 127 8.08 6.69 -8.65
N HIS A 128 9.36 6.97 -8.90
CA HIS A 128 10.44 5.99 -9.04
C HIS A 128 11.35 5.89 -7.81
N GLU A 129 11.14 6.74 -6.81
CA GLU A 129 11.93 6.79 -5.60
C GLU A 129 11.34 5.83 -4.55
N GLY A 130 12.21 5.27 -3.71
CA GLY A 130 11.77 4.58 -2.49
C GLY A 130 11.10 5.56 -1.53
N ILE A 131 10.11 5.08 -0.78
CA ILE A 131 9.43 5.91 0.22
C ILE A 131 10.40 6.16 1.38
N ALA A 132 10.85 7.40 1.52
CA ALA A 132 11.78 7.81 2.56
C ALA A 132 11.06 8.04 3.92
N PRO A 133 11.70 7.68 5.05
CA PRO A 133 11.19 8.01 6.37
C PRO A 133 11.37 9.50 6.69
N ASP A 134 10.57 10.02 7.63
CA ASP A 134 10.76 11.38 8.16
C ASP A 134 12.10 11.52 8.91
N LEU A 135 12.53 10.46 9.58
CA LEU A 135 13.80 10.40 10.30
C LEU A 135 14.58 9.13 9.93
N LEU A 136 15.67 9.32 9.18
CA LEU A 136 16.54 8.22 8.78
C LEU A 136 17.23 7.58 10.00
N LEU A 137 17.15 6.26 10.12
CA LEU A 137 17.77 5.43 11.15
C LEU A 137 18.09 4.08 10.51
N ASP A 138 19.38 3.72 10.43
CA ASP A 138 19.78 2.39 9.98
C ASP A 138 19.39 1.35 11.04
N VAL A 139 18.28 0.65 10.81
CA VAL A 139 17.77 -0.37 11.73
C VAL A 139 18.68 -1.58 11.81
N ASN A 140 19.51 -1.83 10.79
CA ASN A 140 20.42 -2.98 10.74
C ASN A 140 21.72 -2.72 11.53
N ALA A 141 21.97 -1.47 11.93
CA ALA A 141 23.10 -1.11 12.79
C ALA A 141 22.92 -1.56 14.25
N TYR A 142 21.76 -2.10 14.63
CA TYR A 142 21.43 -2.51 15.98
C TYR A 142 21.29 -4.04 16.06
N GLU A 143 22.09 -4.66 16.92
CA GLU A 143 22.10 -6.12 17.09
C GLU A 143 20.92 -6.64 17.91
N THR A 144 20.33 -5.80 18.77
CA THR A 144 19.19 -6.15 19.64
C THR A 144 18.01 -5.22 19.45
N GLU A 145 16.82 -5.76 19.65
CA GLU A 145 15.57 -5.01 19.58
C GLU A 145 15.53 -3.91 20.65
N GLU A 146 16.03 -4.18 21.85
CA GLU A 146 16.10 -3.17 22.92
C GLU A 146 17.00 -2.00 22.53
N ALA A 147 18.16 -2.25 21.91
CA ALA A 147 19.06 -1.18 21.48
C ALA A 147 18.42 -0.31 20.39
N LEU A 148 17.73 -0.95 19.44
CA LEU A 148 16.95 -0.26 18.42
C LEU A 148 15.82 0.57 19.04
N TYR A 149 15.06 0.01 19.96
CA TYR A 149 13.98 0.71 20.66
C TYR A 149 14.48 1.95 21.40
N GLN A 150 15.58 1.83 22.14
CA GLN A 150 16.18 2.98 22.82
C GLN A 150 16.67 4.05 21.84
N ALA A 151 17.21 3.66 20.69
CA ALA A 151 17.60 4.60 19.65
C ALA A 151 16.40 5.33 19.05
N VAL A 152 15.28 4.62 18.80
CA VAL A 152 14.03 5.20 18.33
C VAL A 152 13.49 6.19 19.36
N VAL A 153 13.35 5.79 20.63
CA VAL A 153 12.86 6.66 21.71
C VAL A 153 13.71 7.92 21.84
N LYS A 154 15.04 7.79 21.77
CA LYS A 154 15.97 8.93 21.81
C LYS A 154 15.83 9.86 20.61
N LYS A 155 15.49 9.34 19.43
CA LYS A 155 15.23 10.17 18.24
C LYS A 155 13.88 10.88 18.34
N VAL A 156 12.84 10.16 18.75
CA VAL A 156 11.48 10.69 18.91
C VAL A 156 11.47 11.83 19.94
N THR A 157 12.08 11.63 21.10
CA THR A 157 12.13 12.65 22.18
C THR A 157 12.88 13.94 21.81
N LYS A 158 13.72 13.92 20.77
CA LYS A 158 14.41 15.13 20.27
C LYS A 158 13.59 15.90 19.24
N VAL A 159 12.49 15.36 18.77
CA VAL A 159 11.65 15.94 17.73
C VAL A 159 10.31 16.28 18.35
N THR A 160 10.04 17.57 18.51
CA THR A 160 8.72 18.05 18.92
C THR A 160 7.74 17.79 17.76
N PHE A 161 6.62 17.12 18.04
CA PHE A 161 5.56 16.84 17.05
C PHE A 161 4.71 18.07 16.76
#